data_AF-A0AAD9Z9G5-F1
#
_entry.id   AF-A0AAD9Z9G5-F1
#
_cell.length_a   1.000
_cell.length_b   1.000
_cell.length_c   1.000
_cell.angle_alpha   90.00
_cell.angle_beta   90.00
_cell.angle_gamma   90.00
#
_symmetry.space_group_name_H-M   'P 1'
#
loop_
_entity.id
_entity.type
_entity.pdbx_description
1 polymer ?
#
loop_
_entity_poly.entity_id
_entity_poly.type
_entity_poly.pdbx_seq_one_letter_code
_entity_poly.pdbx_strand_id
1 'polypeptide(L)'
;MVQKIKGLSIMGGAIGNGFTDAPMGHVRGEGERFGNYTRYAEFNIYCDPEAARSIFSNPKLAAKTTLITLDLTHQVLANLEVQQLLAGDPLAPRSTPYCLNLRQLFHQILVFFAHTYRDVFGLSKGPPLHDPLAVATLLDGLSEVIGFDDRGGERWHVNVVTDGLHSDLDSERGEVGRTVITKAEEGGVRIPRGVDVHRFWELVEQCMQRAEQAISP
;
A
#
# COMPACT_ATOMS: atom_id res chain seq x y z
N MET A 1 13.65 -21.77 10.45
CA MET A 1 12.28 -21.20 10.47
C MET A 1 11.91 -20.54 9.14
N VAL A 2 12.67 -19.57 8.63
CA VAL A 2 12.41 -18.87 7.34
C VAL A 2 12.28 -19.77 6.10
N GLN A 3 12.90 -20.96 6.09
CA GLN A 3 12.72 -21.93 5.00
C GLN A 3 11.28 -22.43 4.87
N LYS A 4 10.51 -22.46 5.97
CA LYS A 4 9.12 -22.93 5.99
C LYS A 4 8.11 -21.87 5.52
N ILE A 5 8.53 -20.63 5.33
CA ILE A 5 7.68 -19.56 4.82
C ILE A 5 7.54 -19.73 3.30
N LYS A 6 6.31 -19.82 2.80
CA LYS A 6 6.02 -19.99 1.35
C LYS A 6 6.21 -18.69 0.57
N GLY A 7 5.71 -17.59 1.11
CA GLY A 7 5.77 -16.25 0.54
C GLY A 7 5.53 -15.21 1.63
N LEU A 8 5.98 -13.99 1.40
CA LEU A 8 5.80 -12.86 2.30
C LEU A 8 5.31 -11.66 1.48
N SER A 9 4.22 -11.02 1.92
CA SER A 9 3.70 -9.80 1.31
C SER A 9 3.62 -8.73 2.38
N ILE A 10 4.25 -7.59 2.15
CA ILE A 10 4.40 -6.52 3.14
C ILE A 10 3.92 -5.21 2.51
N MET A 11 3.00 -4.52 3.17
CA MET A 11 2.78 -3.10 2.92
C MET A 11 3.79 -2.30 3.74
N GLY A 12 4.58 -1.49 3.05
CA GLY A 12 5.52 -0.58 3.69
C GLY A 12 6.58 -0.06 2.73
N GLY A 13 7.26 0.99 3.17
CA GLY A 13 8.35 1.62 2.45
C GLY A 13 7.90 2.59 1.37
N ALA A 14 8.83 3.46 0.97
CA ALA A 14 8.67 4.41 -0.11
C ALA A 14 10.02 4.60 -0.80
N ILE A 15 10.05 4.44 -2.12
CA ILE A 15 11.28 4.55 -2.91
C ILE A 15 11.46 5.99 -3.41
N GLY A 16 10.40 6.59 -3.95
CA GLY A 16 10.41 7.95 -4.47
C GLY A 16 11.24 8.11 -5.74
N ASN A 17 11.70 9.34 -6.00
CA ASN A 17 12.63 9.69 -7.07
C ASN A 17 12.22 9.18 -8.47
N GLY A 18 10.93 9.22 -8.79
CA GLY A 18 10.40 8.77 -10.08
C GLY A 18 10.43 7.25 -10.30
N PHE A 19 10.47 6.45 -9.22
CA PHE A 19 10.32 5.00 -9.34
C PHE A 19 8.99 4.59 -10.00
N THR A 20 7.93 5.34 -9.75
CA THR A 20 6.64 5.24 -10.46
C THR A 20 6.07 6.64 -10.71
N ASP A 21 4.98 6.70 -11.46
CA ASP A 21 4.21 7.93 -11.71
C ASP A 21 3.15 8.19 -10.61
N ALA A 22 3.25 7.51 -9.46
CA ALA A 22 2.28 7.66 -8.39
C ALA A 22 2.32 9.07 -7.77
N PRO A 23 1.15 9.65 -7.41
CA PRO A 23 1.10 10.95 -6.79
C PRO A 23 1.68 10.89 -5.36
N MET A 24 2.82 11.55 -5.15
CA MET A 24 3.42 11.68 -3.82
C MET A 24 2.91 12.92 -3.11
N GLY A 25 2.76 12.83 -1.79
CA GLY A 25 2.28 13.94 -0.96
C GLY A 25 3.27 15.10 -0.95
N HIS A 26 2.78 16.33 -1.00
CA HIS A 26 3.61 17.53 -0.89
C HIS A 26 3.24 18.30 0.37
N VAL A 27 4.24 18.61 1.21
CA VAL A 27 4.09 19.53 2.34
C VAL A 27 4.75 20.85 1.97
N ARG A 28 4.02 21.97 2.15
CA ARG A 28 4.50 23.29 1.73
C ARG A 28 5.80 23.63 2.46
N GLY A 29 6.85 23.89 1.68
CA GLY A 29 8.18 24.24 2.19
C GLY A 29 9.12 23.04 2.39
N GLU A 30 8.66 21.81 2.16
CA GLU A 30 9.45 20.59 2.42
C GLU A 30 10.09 19.94 1.18
N GLY A 31 10.28 20.63 0.05
CA GLY A 31 10.98 20.03 -1.11
C GLY A 31 10.36 18.70 -1.58
N GLU A 32 11.20 17.77 -2.05
CA GLU A 32 10.75 16.42 -2.46
C GLU A 32 10.37 15.58 -1.23
N ARG A 33 9.14 15.07 -1.20
CA ARG A 33 8.61 14.20 -0.14
C ARG A 33 7.91 13.00 -0.77
N PHE A 34 8.37 11.81 -0.43
CA PHE A 34 7.75 10.55 -0.86
C PHE A 34 7.39 9.64 0.32
N GLY A 35 7.87 9.94 1.53
CA GLY A 35 7.38 9.33 2.77
C GLY A 35 6.07 9.94 3.24
N ASN A 36 5.22 9.12 3.88
CA ASN A 36 4.00 9.59 4.53
C ASN A 36 4.26 10.00 5.99
N TYR A 37 5.27 9.45 6.68
CA TYR A 37 5.59 9.81 8.06
C TYR A 37 6.67 10.89 8.13
N THR A 38 7.85 10.61 7.57
CA THR A 38 8.91 11.62 7.37
C THR A 38 8.98 12.02 5.90
N ARG A 39 9.89 12.93 5.54
CA ARG A 39 10.15 13.25 4.13
C ARG A 39 10.47 11.99 3.30
N TYR A 40 11.20 11.03 3.89
CA TYR A 40 11.79 9.89 3.18
C TYR A 40 11.22 8.53 3.60
N ALA A 41 10.56 8.45 4.75
CA ALA A 41 10.15 7.18 5.35
C ALA A 41 8.63 7.02 5.36
N GLU A 42 8.22 5.82 4.99
CA GLU A 42 6.86 5.34 5.22
C GLU A 42 6.73 4.87 6.68
N PHE A 43 5.54 5.06 7.24
CA PHE A 43 5.21 4.82 8.64
C PHE A 43 5.64 3.44 9.17
N ASN A 44 5.23 2.33 8.54
CA ASN A 44 5.53 0.98 9.02
C ASN A 44 7.04 0.73 9.09
N ILE A 45 7.80 1.19 8.09
CA ILE A 45 9.27 1.06 8.09
C ILE A 45 9.92 2.00 9.12
N TYR A 46 9.38 3.21 9.30
CA TYR A 46 9.88 4.15 10.29
C TYR A 46 9.66 3.67 11.72
N CYS A 47 8.54 2.98 11.99
CA CYS A 47 8.22 2.46 13.32
C CYS A 47 9.29 1.52 13.87
N ASP A 48 9.85 0.65 13.03
CA ASP A 48 10.94 -0.25 13.39
C ASP A 48 11.89 -0.51 12.20
N PRO A 49 12.83 0.42 11.93
CA PRO A 49 13.77 0.34 10.81
C PRO A 49 14.70 -0.87 10.90
N GLU A 50 15.10 -1.25 12.12
CA GLU A 50 15.97 -2.38 12.39
C GLU A 50 15.29 -3.72 12.06
N ALA A 51 14.03 -3.90 12.47
CA ALA A 51 13.24 -5.07 12.12
C ALA A 51 13.02 -5.15 10.60
N ALA A 52 12.67 -4.03 9.96
CA ALA A 52 12.53 -3.97 8.51
C ALA A 52 13.84 -4.36 7.79
N ARG A 53 14.98 -3.80 8.20
CA ARG A 53 16.31 -4.15 7.65
C ARG A 53 16.61 -5.64 7.84
N SER A 54 16.27 -6.22 8.99
CA SER A 54 16.47 -7.65 9.28
C SER A 54 15.70 -8.56 8.32
N ILE A 55 14.46 -8.19 7.97
CA ILE A 55 13.65 -8.95 7.00
C ILE A 55 14.27 -8.88 5.60
N PHE A 56 14.58 -7.67 5.12
CA PHE A 56 15.01 -7.47 3.74
C PHE A 56 16.46 -7.90 3.46
N SER A 57 17.33 -7.83 4.48
CA SER A 57 18.72 -8.32 4.37
C SER A 57 18.84 -9.84 4.37
N ASN A 58 17.77 -10.57 4.73
CA ASN A 58 17.77 -12.03 4.68
C ASN A 58 17.53 -12.54 3.24
N PRO A 59 18.52 -13.16 2.58
CA PRO A 59 18.41 -13.50 1.16
C PRO A 59 17.31 -14.52 0.85
N LYS A 60 17.02 -15.42 1.79
CA LYS A 60 15.95 -16.44 1.64
C LYS A 60 14.56 -15.84 1.77
N LEU A 61 14.40 -14.79 2.57
CA LEU A 61 13.14 -14.06 2.66
C LEU A 61 13.00 -13.10 1.48
N ALA A 62 14.05 -12.35 1.15
CA ALA A 62 14.04 -11.39 0.05
C ALA A 62 13.46 -12.00 -1.24
N ALA A 63 13.96 -13.18 -1.65
CA ALA A 63 13.48 -13.91 -2.83
C ALA A 63 12.00 -14.36 -2.78
N LYS A 64 11.37 -14.31 -1.61
CA LYS A 64 9.97 -14.68 -1.36
C LYS A 64 9.08 -13.48 -1.02
N THR A 65 9.67 -12.29 -0.95
CA THR A 65 8.98 -11.08 -0.49
C THR A 65 8.46 -10.28 -1.68
N THR A 66 7.19 -9.88 -1.59
CA THR A 66 6.64 -8.75 -2.35
C THR A 66 6.48 -7.57 -1.40
N LEU A 67 7.05 -6.42 -1.76
CA LEU A 67 6.95 -5.18 -1.01
C LEU A 67 6.02 -4.21 -1.74
N ILE A 68 5.00 -3.74 -1.04
CA ILE A 68 3.93 -2.87 -1.52
C ILE A 68 4.21 -1.48 -0.94
N THR A 69 4.92 -0.66 -1.70
CA THR A 69 5.37 0.66 -1.25
C THR A 69 4.33 1.75 -1.50
N LEU A 70 4.59 2.96 -0.98
CA LEU A 70 3.81 4.16 -1.32
C LEU A 70 3.77 4.42 -2.83
N ASP A 71 4.84 4.08 -3.55
CA ASP A 71 4.95 4.17 -5.00
C ASP A 71 3.90 3.34 -5.76
N LEU A 72 3.34 2.30 -5.13
CA LEU A 72 2.23 1.52 -5.69
C LEU A 72 0.89 1.95 -5.09
N THR A 73 0.83 2.04 -3.76
CA THR A 73 -0.45 2.26 -3.05
C THR A 73 -1.06 3.63 -3.36
N HIS A 74 -0.24 4.64 -3.66
CA HIS A 74 -0.74 5.96 -4.05
C HIS A 74 -1.38 6.01 -5.45
N GLN A 75 -1.26 4.93 -6.25
CA GLN A 75 -1.99 4.79 -7.51
C GLN A 75 -3.45 4.35 -7.29
N VAL A 76 -3.74 3.74 -6.13
CA VAL A 76 -5.06 3.18 -5.81
C VAL A 76 -5.78 4.11 -4.84
N LEU A 77 -6.47 5.10 -5.41
CA LEU A 77 -7.19 6.11 -4.65
C LEU A 77 -8.66 5.71 -4.48
N ALA A 78 -9.19 5.83 -3.26
CA ALA A 78 -10.62 5.75 -2.99
C ALA A 78 -11.30 7.06 -3.43
N ASN A 79 -11.41 7.25 -4.74
CA ASN A 79 -12.03 8.41 -5.36
C ASN A 79 -13.56 8.44 -5.14
N LEU A 80 -14.22 9.49 -5.63
CA LEU A 80 -15.67 9.65 -5.43
C LEU A 80 -16.48 8.48 -5.98
N GLU A 81 -16.08 7.92 -7.13
CA GLU A 81 -16.73 6.76 -7.74
C GLU A 81 -16.62 5.51 -6.85
N VAL A 82 -15.43 5.26 -6.30
CA VAL A 82 -15.19 4.17 -5.35
C VAL A 82 -15.95 4.39 -4.05
N GLN A 83 -15.99 5.62 -3.54
CA GLN A 83 -16.76 5.94 -2.33
C GLN A 83 -18.25 5.69 -2.55
N GLN A 84 -18.79 6.03 -3.73
CA GLN A 84 -20.18 5.76 -4.10
C GLN A 84 -20.43 4.25 -4.25
N LEU A 85 -19.52 3.51 -4.90
CA LEU A 85 -19.58 2.05 -5.00
C LEU A 85 -19.67 1.40 -3.61
N LEU A 86 -18.83 1.84 -2.68
CA LEU A 86 -18.77 1.31 -1.31
C LEU A 86 -19.92 1.79 -0.42
N ALA A 87 -20.52 2.95 -0.69
CA ALA A 87 -21.73 3.41 -0.01
C ALA A 87 -22.97 2.58 -0.39
N GLY A 88 -22.91 1.84 -1.51
CA GLY A 88 -24.02 1.10 -2.10
C GLY A 88 -24.88 1.96 -3.03
N ASP A 89 -25.57 1.33 -3.98
CA ASP A 89 -26.45 2.02 -4.92
C ASP A 89 -27.76 2.46 -4.22
N PRO A 90 -28.04 3.78 -4.10
CA PRO A 90 -29.28 4.27 -3.51
C PRO A 90 -30.54 3.93 -4.35
N LEU A 91 -30.36 3.53 -5.62
CA LEU A 91 -31.41 3.12 -6.55
C LEU A 91 -31.55 1.59 -6.69
N ALA A 92 -30.64 0.81 -6.11
CA ALA A 92 -30.76 -0.63 -6.13
C ALA A 92 -32.03 -1.03 -5.37
N PRO A 93 -32.87 -1.93 -5.92
CA PRO A 93 -34.09 -2.34 -5.24
C PRO A 93 -33.73 -2.92 -3.86
N ARG A 94 -34.45 -2.46 -2.83
CA ARG A 94 -34.34 -2.91 -1.40
C ARG A 94 -34.50 -4.43 -1.20
N SER A 95 -34.68 -5.19 -2.27
CA SER A 95 -34.78 -6.64 -2.31
C SER A 95 -33.42 -7.35 -2.30
N THR A 96 -32.30 -6.63 -2.37
CA THR A 96 -30.98 -7.23 -2.10
C THR A 96 -30.66 -7.08 -0.61
N PRO A 97 -30.56 -8.18 0.16
CA PRO A 97 -30.24 -8.12 1.58
C PRO A 97 -28.73 -7.92 1.74
N TYR A 98 -28.21 -6.79 1.28
CA TYR A 98 -26.84 -6.39 1.61
C TYR A 98 -26.84 -5.83 3.03
N CYS A 99 -25.90 -6.28 3.84
CA CYS A 99 -25.72 -5.77 5.19
C CYS A 99 -25.13 -4.35 5.12
N LEU A 100 -26.02 -3.35 5.00
CA LEU A 100 -25.68 -1.93 4.91
C LEU A 100 -24.63 -1.48 5.95
N ASN A 101 -24.57 -2.14 7.11
CA ASN A 101 -23.62 -1.84 8.18
C ASN A 101 -22.16 -2.07 7.77
N LEU A 102 -21.84 -3.12 6.99
CA LEU A 102 -20.46 -3.41 6.60
C LEU A 102 -19.95 -2.39 5.58
N ARG A 103 -20.73 -2.16 4.52
CA ARG A 103 -20.44 -1.13 3.50
C ARG A 103 -20.34 0.26 4.09
N GLN A 104 -21.28 0.63 4.95
CA GLN A 104 -21.24 1.91 5.66
C GLN A 104 -20.00 2.04 6.54
N LEU A 105 -19.58 0.99 7.24
CA LEU A 105 -18.35 1.01 8.03
C LEU A 105 -17.12 1.28 7.15
N PHE A 106 -16.96 0.54 6.05
CA PHE A 106 -15.85 0.74 5.11
C PHE A 106 -15.87 2.15 4.51
N HIS A 107 -17.03 2.61 4.06
CA HIS A 107 -17.20 3.96 3.53
C HIS A 107 -16.83 5.03 4.55
N GLN A 108 -17.28 4.91 5.80
CA GLN A 108 -16.96 5.87 6.87
C GLN A 108 -15.47 5.92 7.19
N ILE A 109 -14.80 4.76 7.24
CA ILE A 109 -13.34 4.68 7.44
C ILE A 109 -12.61 5.39 6.29
N LEU A 110 -13.00 5.13 5.04
CA LEU A 110 -12.37 5.76 3.88
C LEU A 110 -12.58 7.28 3.84
N VAL A 111 -13.80 7.75 4.10
CA VAL A 111 -14.11 9.18 4.13
C VAL A 111 -13.35 9.89 5.27
N PHE A 112 -13.22 9.24 6.44
CA PHE A 112 -12.44 9.78 7.55
C PHE A 112 -10.99 10.06 7.14
N PHE A 113 -10.33 9.10 6.46
CA PHE A 113 -8.97 9.29 5.95
C PHE A 113 -8.90 10.32 4.82
N ALA A 114 -9.94 10.45 3.99
CA ALA A 114 -9.96 11.41 2.87
C ALA A 114 -9.73 12.85 3.33
N HIS A 115 -10.31 13.24 4.47
CA HIS A 115 -10.13 14.57 5.04
C HIS A 115 -8.67 14.84 5.42
N THR A 116 -8.03 13.94 6.17
CA THR A 116 -6.62 14.06 6.55
C THR A 116 -5.71 14.09 5.33
N TYR A 117 -5.96 13.24 4.33
CA TYR A 117 -5.13 13.17 3.13
C TYR A 117 -5.22 14.41 2.24
N ARG A 118 -6.41 14.98 2.11
CA ARG A 118 -6.59 16.25 1.42
C ARG A 118 -5.86 17.39 2.14
N ASP A 119 -6.05 17.49 3.46
CA ASP A 119 -5.59 18.65 4.22
C ASP A 119 -4.07 18.62 4.50
N VAL A 120 -3.47 17.43 4.65
CA VAL A 120 -2.04 17.26 4.97
C VAL A 120 -1.18 17.02 3.73
N PHE A 121 -1.67 16.21 2.77
CA PHE A 121 -0.87 15.75 1.63
C PHE A 121 -1.32 16.33 0.28
N GLY A 122 -2.40 17.12 0.26
CA GLY A 122 -2.95 17.71 -0.97
C GLY A 122 -3.58 16.69 -1.92
N LEU A 123 -3.82 15.46 -1.46
CA LEU A 123 -4.42 14.39 -2.27
C LEU A 123 -5.95 14.59 -2.34
N SER A 124 -6.36 15.47 -3.25
CA SER A 124 -7.76 15.87 -3.42
C SER A 124 -8.65 14.82 -4.10
N LYS A 125 -8.05 13.82 -4.76
CA LYS A 125 -8.77 12.78 -5.50
C LYS A 125 -9.26 11.63 -4.61
N GLY A 126 -8.95 11.62 -3.32
CA GLY A 126 -9.30 10.56 -2.37
C GLY A 126 -8.07 9.96 -1.69
N PRO A 127 -8.24 9.27 -0.55
CA PRO A 127 -7.13 8.67 0.17
C PRO A 127 -6.63 7.41 -0.55
N PRO A 128 -5.31 7.13 -0.49
CA PRO A 128 -4.78 5.86 -1.00
C PRO A 128 -5.22 4.68 -0.13
N LEU A 129 -5.45 3.53 -0.77
CA LEU A 129 -5.53 2.25 -0.06
C LEU A 129 -4.15 1.63 0.00
N HIS A 130 -3.70 1.30 1.21
CA HIS A 130 -2.38 0.71 1.43
C HIS A 130 -2.47 -0.80 1.60
N ASP A 131 -2.90 -1.24 2.78
CA ASP A 131 -2.80 -2.63 3.24
C ASP A 131 -3.58 -3.64 2.37
N PRO A 132 -4.77 -3.32 1.81
CA PRO A 132 -5.48 -4.26 0.97
C PRO A 132 -4.69 -4.70 -0.28
N LEU A 133 -3.76 -3.88 -0.79
CA LEU A 133 -2.90 -4.30 -1.90
C LEU A 133 -1.92 -5.41 -1.49
N ALA A 134 -1.42 -5.41 -0.25
CA ALA A 134 -0.54 -6.48 0.22
C ALA A 134 -1.28 -7.82 0.25
N VAL A 135 -2.58 -7.83 0.59
CA VAL A 135 -3.41 -9.04 0.49
C VAL A 135 -3.67 -9.41 -0.98
N ALA A 136 -4.02 -8.42 -1.80
CA ALA A 136 -4.36 -8.62 -3.21
C ALA A 136 -3.21 -9.27 -4.00
N THR A 137 -1.95 -8.89 -3.74
CA THR A 137 -0.77 -9.53 -4.38
C THR A 137 -0.64 -11.03 -4.09
N LEU A 138 -1.19 -11.52 -2.97
CA LEU A 138 -1.22 -12.96 -2.68
C LEU A 138 -2.27 -13.70 -3.51
N LEU A 139 -3.37 -13.03 -3.87
CA LEU A 139 -4.45 -13.59 -4.67
C LEU A 139 -4.10 -13.67 -6.16
N ASP A 140 -3.29 -12.72 -6.64
CA ASP A 140 -2.72 -12.70 -8.00
C ASP A 140 -1.95 -13.99 -8.35
N GLY A 141 -1.35 -14.64 -7.34
CA GLY A 141 -0.62 -15.89 -7.48
C GLY A 141 -1.43 -17.17 -7.30
N LEU A 142 -2.74 -17.08 -7.04
CA LEU A 142 -3.59 -18.23 -6.70
C LEU A 142 -4.67 -18.53 -7.74
N SER A 143 -5.44 -17.54 -8.16
CA SER A 143 -6.60 -17.77 -9.06
C SER A 143 -7.14 -16.54 -9.78
N GLU A 144 -6.88 -15.34 -9.26
CA GLU A 144 -7.33 -14.08 -9.86
C GLU A 144 -6.15 -13.39 -10.54
N VAL A 145 -6.36 -12.67 -11.64
CA VAL A 145 -5.30 -11.86 -12.26
C VAL A 145 -5.66 -10.39 -12.07
N ILE A 146 -5.08 -9.79 -11.04
CA ILE A 146 -5.25 -8.36 -10.72
C ILE A 146 -4.35 -7.51 -11.62
N GLY A 147 -3.27 -8.07 -12.16
CA GLY A 147 -2.43 -7.37 -13.14
C GLY A 147 -1.44 -6.39 -12.50
N PHE A 148 -0.65 -6.88 -11.55
CA PHE A 148 0.48 -6.13 -11.01
C PHE A 148 1.64 -6.09 -12.03
N ASP A 149 2.09 -4.88 -12.38
CA ASP A 149 3.27 -4.68 -13.25
C ASP A 149 4.54 -4.59 -12.40
N ASP A 150 5.44 -5.57 -12.55
CA ASP A 150 6.78 -5.55 -11.95
C ASP A 150 7.90 -5.34 -12.99
N ARG A 151 7.57 -4.73 -14.13
CA ARG A 151 8.48 -4.38 -15.24
C ARG A 151 9.27 -5.57 -15.78
N GLY A 152 8.58 -6.69 -15.97
CA GLY A 152 9.19 -7.92 -16.50
C GLY A 152 9.95 -8.72 -15.46
N GLY A 153 9.47 -8.72 -14.22
CA GLY A 153 10.04 -9.53 -13.14
C GLY A 153 11.24 -8.90 -12.44
N GLU A 154 11.35 -7.57 -12.40
CA GLU A 154 12.45 -6.90 -11.69
C GLU A 154 12.54 -7.34 -10.23
N ARG A 155 13.77 -7.43 -9.72
CA ARG A 155 14.05 -7.74 -8.32
C ARG A 155 15.07 -6.77 -7.75
N TRP A 156 14.95 -6.54 -6.44
CA TRP A 156 15.67 -5.48 -5.76
C TRP A 156 16.33 -5.97 -4.48
N HIS A 157 17.57 -5.52 -4.26
CA HIS A 157 18.14 -5.50 -2.92
C HIS A 157 17.57 -4.28 -2.21
N VAL A 158 16.91 -4.51 -1.08
CA VAL A 158 16.27 -3.48 -0.28
C VAL A 158 17.10 -3.27 0.97
N ASN A 159 17.57 -2.05 1.17
CA ASN A 159 18.19 -1.58 2.40
C ASN A 159 17.27 -0.59 3.11
N VAL A 160 17.28 -0.60 4.43
CA VAL A 160 16.58 0.38 5.26
C VAL A 160 17.62 1.15 6.07
N VAL A 161 17.55 2.47 5.99
CA VAL A 161 18.42 3.35 6.79
C VAL A 161 18.01 3.24 8.25
N THR A 162 18.93 2.82 9.11
CA THR A 162 18.72 2.70 10.57
C THR A 162 19.40 3.81 11.35
N ASP A 163 20.29 4.57 10.70
CA ASP A 163 21.02 5.65 11.36
C ASP A 163 20.11 6.89 11.48
N GLY A 164 20.00 7.41 12.70
CA GLY A 164 19.13 8.53 13.07
C GLY A 164 18.34 8.23 14.35
N LEU A 165 17.60 9.22 14.84
CA LEU A 165 16.75 9.08 16.03
C LEU A 165 15.27 9.20 15.67
N HIS A 166 14.41 8.52 16.44
CA HIS A 166 12.99 8.87 16.47
C HIS A 166 12.82 10.24 17.14
N SER A 167 12.74 11.29 16.34
CA SER A 167 12.66 12.67 16.78
C SER A 167 11.79 13.47 15.82
N ASP A 168 11.22 14.58 16.29
CA ASP A 168 10.52 15.56 15.46
C ASP A 168 11.48 16.45 14.66
N LEU A 169 12.75 16.52 15.08
CA LEU A 169 13.78 17.35 14.45
C LEU A 169 14.49 16.59 13.32
N ASP A 170 14.41 17.13 12.09
CA ASP A 170 15.09 16.56 10.92
C ASP A 170 16.61 16.39 11.11
N SER A 171 17.25 17.30 11.87
CA SER A 171 18.69 17.24 12.15
C SER A 171 19.11 16.02 12.98
N GLU A 172 18.19 15.49 13.80
CA GLU A 172 18.42 14.31 14.63
C GLU A 172 17.91 13.04 13.94
N ARG A 173 16.80 13.16 13.23
CA ARG A 173 16.14 12.07 12.53
C ARG A 173 16.91 11.59 11.30
N GLY A 174 17.56 12.51 10.57
CA GLY A 174 18.22 12.19 9.32
C GLY A 174 17.26 11.53 8.32
N GLU A 175 17.64 10.37 7.81
CA GLU A 175 16.84 9.59 6.86
C GLU A 175 16.40 8.23 7.43
N VAL A 176 16.35 8.08 8.75
CA VAL A 176 15.94 6.83 9.40
C VAL A 176 14.58 6.35 8.86
N GLY A 177 14.50 5.06 8.54
CA GLY A 177 13.33 4.43 7.90
C GLY A 177 13.25 4.59 6.38
N ARG A 178 14.18 5.32 5.73
CA ARG A 178 14.23 5.42 4.26
C ARG A 178 14.48 4.05 3.64
N THR A 179 13.67 3.68 2.65
CA THR A 179 13.83 2.45 1.86
C THR A 179 14.67 2.75 0.63
N VAL A 180 15.85 2.13 0.54
CA VAL A 180 16.80 2.33 -0.56
C VAL A 180 16.93 1.04 -1.34
N ILE A 181 16.82 1.11 -2.67
CA ILE A 181 16.86 -0.07 -3.53
C ILE A 181 18.02 -0.02 -4.52
N THR A 182 18.57 -1.20 -4.80
CA THR A 182 19.49 -1.42 -5.93
C THR A 182 19.05 -2.65 -6.68
N LYS A 183 19.28 -2.69 -8.00
CA LYS A 183 18.84 -3.80 -8.84
C LYS A 183 19.54 -5.09 -8.39
N ALA A 184 18.78 -6.16 -8.21
CA ALA A 184 19.32 -7.49 -7.92
C ALA A 184 19.46 -8.30 -9.22
N GLU A 185 20.59 -8.98 -9.38
CA GLU A 185 20.82 -9.89 -10.51
C GLU A 185 20.17 -11.25 -10.30
N GLU A 186 20.18 -11.75 -9.07
CA GLU A 186 19.54 -13.00 -8.67
C GLU A 186 18.85 -12.87 -7.31
N GLY A 187 17.70 -13.55 -7.16
CA GLY A 187 16.88 -13.43 -5.96
C GLY A 187 16.35 -12.00 -5.78
N GLY A 188 16.20 -11.55 -4.54
CA GLY A 188 15.77 -10.20 -4.21
C GLY A 188 14.25 -10.02 -4.10
N VAL A 189 13.86 -8.84 -3.61
CA VAL A 189 12.48 -8.47 -3.30
C VAL A 189 11.76 -8.06 -4.58
N ARG A 190 10.54 -8.55 -4.77
CA ARG A 190 9.63 -8.05 -5.80
C ARG A 190 8.98 -6.75 -5.32
N ILE A 191 9.01 -5.72 -6.16
CA ILE A 191 8.36 -4.42 -5.87
C ILE A 191 7.54 -4.03 -7.10
N PRO A 192 6.21 -4.19 -7.09
CA PRO A 192 5.39 -3.82 -8.23
C PRO A 192 5.44 -2.31 -8.45
N ARG A 193 5.50 -1.91 -9.73
CA ARG A 193 5.47 -0.52 -10.19
C ARG A 193 4.07 -0.03 -10.55
N GLY A 194 3.14 -0.94 -10.77
CA GLY A 194 1.76 -0.61 -11.13
C GLY A 194 0.80 -1.74 -10.82
N VAL A 195 -0.48 -1.42 -10.91
CA VAL A 195 -1.59 -2.36 -10.73
C VAL A 195 -2.75 -1.91 -11.61
N ASP A 196 -3.51 -2.86 -12.16
CA ASP A 196 -4.81 -2.54 -12.76
C ASP A 196 -5.78 -2.11 -11.65
N VAL A 197 -5.93 -0.80 -11.50
CA VAL A 197 -6.75 -0.17 -10.45
C VAL A 197 -8.22 -0.60 -10.57
N HIS A 198 -8.73 -0.78 -11.80
CA HIS A 198 -10.10 -1.20 -12.02
C HIS A 198 -10.33 -2.61 -11.48
N ARG A 199 -9.48 -3.56 -11.89
CA ARG A 199 -9.57 -4.95 -11.41
C ARG A 199 -9.38 -5.07 -9.91
N PHE A 200 -8.50 -4.25 -9.34
CA PHE A 200 -8.34 -4.21 -7.89
C PHE A 200 -9.64 -3.81 -7.18
N TRP A 201 -10.34 -2.77 -7.65
CA TRP A 201 -11.60 -2.35 -7.06
C TRP A 201 -12.74 -3.35 -7.30
N GLU A 202 -12.77 -4.01 -8.47
CA GLU A 202 -13.68 -5.14 -8.73
C GLU A 202 -13.47 -6.28 -7.73
N LEU A 203 -12.21 -6.62 -7.42
CA LEU A 203 -11.89 -7.63 -6.43
C LEU A 203 -12.37 -7.23 -5.03
N VAL A 204 -12.14 -5.98 -4.62
CA VAL A 204 -12.62 -5.47 -3.34
C VAL A 204 -14.15 -5.56 -3.26
N GLU A 205 -14.85 -5.16 -4.32
CA GLU A 205 -16.31 -5.25 -4.39
C GLU A 205 -16.81 -6.70 -4.31
N GLN A 206 -16.18 -7.64 -5.02
CA GLN A 206 -16.52 -9.06 -4.93
C GLN A 206 -16.28 -9.63 -3.52
N CYS A 207 -15.20 -9.23 -2.85
CA CYS A 207 -14.93 -9.61 -1.47
C CYS A 207 -16.02 -9.07 -0.52
N MET A 208 -16.45 -7.82 -0.72
CA MET A 208 -17.53 -7.22 0.05
C MET A 208 -18.85 -7.96 -0.15
N GLN A 209 -19.24 -8.24 -1.39
CA GLN A 209 -20.46 -9.01 -1.70
C GLN A 209 -20.46 -10.40 -1.05
N ARG A 210 -19.33 -11.11 -1.12
CA ARG A 210 -19.20 -12.44 -0.48
C ARG A 210 -19.29 -12.34 1.05
N ALA A 211 -18.66 -11.33 1.64
CA ALA A 211 -18.74 -11.10 3.09
C ALA A 211 -20.17 -10.77 3.52
N GLU A 212 -20.89 -9.94 2.77
CA GLU A 212 -22.29 -9.61 3.02
C GLU A 212 -23.18 -10.86 2.93
N GLN A 213 -23.03 -11.68 1.88
CA GLN A 213 -23.77 -12.94 1.75
C GLN A 213 -23.53 -13.90 2.92
N ALA A 214 -22.33 -13.94 3.46
CA ALA A 214 -21.97 -14.82 4.57
C ALA A 214 -22.56 -14.37 5.93
N ILE A 215 -22.91 -13.08 6.07
CA ILE A 215 -23.48 -12.51 7.31
C ILE A 215 -24.97 -12.19 7.18
N SER A 216 -25.55 -12.31 5.99
CA SER A 216 -26.99 -12.20 5.77
C SER A 216 -27.70 -13.42 6.39
N PRO A 217 -28.78 -13.21 7.15
CA PRO A 217 -29.47 -14.26 7.92
C PRO A 217 -30.18 -15.30 7.05
#